data_AF-A0A1Q5QCC4-F1
#
_entry.id   AF-A0A1Q5QCC4-F1
#
_cell.length_a   1.000
_cell.length_b   1.000
_cell.length_c   1.000
_cell.angle_alpha   90.00
_cell.angle_beta   90.00
_cell.angle_gamma   90.00
#
_symmetry.space_group_name_H-M   'P 1'
#
loop_
_entity.id
_entity.type
_entity.pdbx_description
1 polymer ?
#
loop_
_entity_poly.entity_id
_entity_poly.type
_entity_poly.pdbx_seq_one_letter_code
_entity_poly.pdbx_strand_id
1 'polypeptide(L)'
;MGHSTGSQCVMHYLYRPNPHISTPSFDPDLEHVKRQVLDGAIMQAPISDREAILWVLTEGIGGKSPNEVREIYEKVETMAKEADRENKKSNSPFDTLLPISMTSQIGYPANTPLSARRLLSLVSPESPQSPREDDLFSSDLGHEQLEKTFGMIRHRGLLKNKLLVLYSGADQAVPDWVDKEKLLLKWRNVTDHNGETQIWDQHHSGVIPGASHALSNDDQAEPRKDLVRRVLGFLHDLEKV
;
A
#
# COMPACT_ATOMS: atom_id res chain seq x y z
N MET A 1 5.12 -11.03 -6.10
CA MET A 1 3.74 -10.84 -5.59
C MET A 1 3.83 -10.13 -4.25
N GLY A 2 3.06 -9.07 -4.05
CA GLY A 2 2.91 -8.38 -2.78
C GLY A 2 1.56 -8.69 -2.16
N HIS A 3 1.53 -8.92 -0.85
CA HIS A 3 0.33 -9.09 -0.05
C HIS A 3 0.25 -7.93 0.96
N SER A 4 -0.94 -7.35 1.14
CA SER A 4 -1.16 -6.25 2.08
C SER A 4 -0.17 -5.10 1.79
N THR A 5 0.53 -4.59 2.82
CA THR A 5 1.58 -3.57 2.69
C THR A 5 2.75 -3.99 1.82
N GLY A 6 2.99 -5.29 1.60
CA GLY A 6 3.96 -5.79 0.61
C GLY A 6 3.62 -5.35 -0.82
N SER A 7 2.39 -4.95 -1.09
CA SER A 7 2.00 -4.31 -2.36
C SER A 7 2.65 -2.95 -2.56
N GLN A 8 2.96 -2.22 -1.48
CA GLN A 8 3.74 -0.96 -1.54
C GLN A 8 5.13 -1.24 -2.12
N CYS A 9 5.77 -2.36 -1.73
CA CYS A 9 7.06 -2.77 -2.29
C CYS A 9 6.97 -3.10 -3.78
N VAL A 10 5.90 -3.79 -4.22
CA VAL A 10 5.67 -4.08 -5.64
C VAL A 10 5.55 -2.78 -6.43
N MET A 11 4.73 -1.84 -5.97
CA MET A 11 4.61 -0.53 -6.61
C MET A 11 5.95 0.18 -6.62
N HIS A 12 6.60 0.34 -5.47
CA HIS A 12 7.88 1.04 -5.35
C HIS A 12 8.94 0.48 -6.31
N TYR A 13 8.99 -0.85 -6.46
CA TYR A 13 9.87 -1.50 -7.43
C TYR A 13 9.59 -1.02 -8.87
N LEU A 14 8.32 -0.96 -9.25
CA LEU A 14 7.86 -0.69 -10.61
C LEU A 14 7.86 0.80 -10.98
N TYR A 15 7.55 1.72 -10.06
CA TYR A 15 7.33 3.14 -10.41
C TYR A 15 8.53 4.07 -10.17
N ARG A 16 9.48 3.68 -9.29
CA ARG A 16 10.62 4.53 -8.93
C ARG A 16 11.75 4.50 -9.98
N PRO A 17 12.64 5.51 -10.02
CA PRO A 17 13.82 5.50 -10.89
C PRO A 17 14.65 4.21 -10.76
N ASN A 18 15.32 3.79 -11.83
CA ASN A 18 16.17 2.60 -11.85
C ASN A 18 17.56 2.92 -12.48
N PRO A 19 18.67 2.90 -11.72
CA PRO A 19 18.72 2.74 -10.26
C PRO A 19 18.01 3.89 -9.53
N HIS A 20 17.78 3.74 -8.23
CA HIS A 20 17.30 4.87 -7.45
C HIS A 20 18.37 5.97 -7.42
N ILE A 21 17.92 7.22 -7.43
CA ILE A 21 18.80 8.41 -7.51
C ILE A 21 18.93 9.16 -6.18
N SER A 22 18.19 8.73 -5.16
CA SER A 22 18.13 9.38 -3.86
C SER A 22 18.87 8.55 -2.81
N THR A 23 19.81 9.15 -2.09
CA THR A 23 20.42 8.54 -0.91
C THR A 23 19.55 8.81 0.31
N PRO A 24 19.03 7.77 1.00
CA PRO A 24 18.28 7.98 2.22
C PRO A 24 19.17 8.52 3.34
N SER A 25 18.63 9.36 4.22
CA SER A 25 19.39 9.94 5.34
C SER A 25 19.82 8.90 6.39
N PHE A 26 19.16 7.75 6.43
CA PHE A 26 19.29 6.73 7.47
C PHE A 26 20.11 5.50 7.06
N ASP A 27 20.56 5.48 5.81
CA ASP A 27 21.41 4.44 5.27
C ASP A 27 22.34 5.08 4.22
N PRO A 28 23.29 5.92 4.68
CA PRO A 28 24.16 6.68 3.79
C PRO A 28 25.08 5.78 2.96
N ASP A 29 25.30 4.54 3.42
CA ASP A 29 26.13 3.53 2.76
C ASP A 29 25.31 2.63 1.82
N LEU A 30 24.01 2.90 1.65
CA LEU A 30 23.14 2.14 0.74
C LEU A 30 23.59 2.29 -0.72
N GLU A 31 24.01 1.18 -1.31
CA GLU A 31 24.32 1.11 -2.73
C GLU A 31 23.08 0.75 -3.56
N HIS A 32 22.67 1.67 -4.43
CA HIS A 32 21.55 1.40 -5.34
C HIS A 32 21.98 0.55 -6.53
N VAL A 33 21.39 -0.64 -6.64
CA VAL A 33 21.60 -1.52 -7.77
C VAL A 33 20.53 -1.35 -8.85
N LYS A 34 20.89 -1.69 -10.08
CA LYS A 34 19.92 -1.77 -11.17
C LYS A 34 18.95 -2.92 -10.90
N ARG A 35 17.67 -2.60 -10.78
CA ARG A 35 16.59 -3.57 -10.64
C ARG A 35 16.38 -4.33 -11.94
N GLN A 36 16.12 -5.63 -11.84
CA GLN A 36 15.80 -6.49 -12.97
C GLN A 36 14.37 -6.23 -13.45
N VAL A 37 14.13 -6.52 -14.73
CA VAL A 37 12.78 -6.44 -15.29
C VAL A 37 11.99 -7.68 -14.84
N LEU A 38 10.76 -7.48 -14.39
CA LEU A 38 9.86 -8.57 -13.99
C LEU A 38 9.01 -9.02 -15.18
N ASP A 39 8.81 -10.32 -15.33
CA ASP A 39 7.87 -10.85 -16.32
C ASP A 39 6.40 -10.57 -15.95
N GLY A 40 6.08 -10.50 -14.66
CA GLY A 40 4.74 -10.21 -14.16
C GLY A 40 4.76 -9.70 -12.72
N ALA A 41 3.72 -8.96 -12.33
CA ALA A 41 3.54 -8.44 -10.98
C ALA A 41 2.13 -8.69 -10.47
N ILE A 42 2.01 -9.02 -9.18
CA ILE A 42 0.73 -9.28 -8.51
C ILE A 42 0.69 -8.48 -7.21
N MET A 43 -0.40 -7.78 -6.96
CA MET A 43 -0.73 -7.13 -5.68
C MET A 43 -2.04 -7.72 -5.16
N GLN A 44 -2.04 -8.23 -3.92
CA GLN A 44 -3.24 -8.73 -3.27
C GLN A 44 -3.53 -7.93 -1.99
N ALA A 45 -4.78 -7.49 -1.87
CA ALA A 45 -5.24 -6.52 -0.87
C ALA A 45 -4.32 -5.28 -0.76
N PRO A 46 -4.01 -4.56 -1.87
CA PRO A 46 -3.36 -3.25 -1.78
C PRO A 46 -4.36 -2.24 -1.22
N ILE A 47 -4.29 -1.97 0.08
CA ILE A 47 -5.16 -1.02 0.77
C ILE A 47 -4.34 0.18 1.27
N SER A 48 -5.02 1.28 1.55
CA SER A 48 -4.40 2.44 2.20
C SER A 48 -4.34 2.25 3.71
N ASP A 49 -3.14 2.27 4.29
CA ASP A 49 -2.97 2.32 5.74
C ASP A 49 -3.54 3.61 6.34
N ARG A 50 -3.46 4.74 5.62
CA ARG A 50 -4.09 6.01 6.01
C ARG A 50 -5.60 5.84 6.16
N GLU A 51 -6.27 5.32 5.14
CA GLU A 51 -7.73 5.13 5.20
C GLU A 51 -8.12 4.04 6.21
N ALA A 52 -7.31 2.99 6.37
CA ALA A 52 -7.51 1.99 7.42
C ALA A 52 -7.46 2.61 8.82
N ILE A 53 -6.53 3.54 9.07
CA ILE A 53 -6.48 4.27 10.34
C ILE A 53 -7.68 5.20 10.50
N LEU A 54 -8.09 5.92 9.45
CA LEU A 54 -9.31 6.74 9.51
C LEU A 54 -10.54 5.89 9.85
N TRP A 55 -10.59 4.66 9.33
CA TRP A 55 -11.65 3.72 9.65
C TRP A 55 -11.60 3.28 11.12
N VAL A 56 -10.42 2.90 11.62
CA VAL A 56 -10.19 2.55 13.03
C VAL A 56 -10.50 3.72 13.98
N LEU A 57 -10.23 4.97 13.58
CA LEU A 57 -10.58 6.18 14.33
C LEU A 57 -12.08 6.51 14.32
N THR A 58 -12.84 5.90 13.40
CA THR A 58 -14.29 6.08 13.26
C THR A 58 -15.06 4.98 13.97
N GLU A 59 -14.65 3.73 13.80
CA GLU A 59 -15.35 2.55 14.32
C GLU A 59 -14.77 2.01 15.62
N GLY A 60 -13.52 2.36 15.95
CA GLY A 60 -12.77 1.73 17.03
C GLY A 60 -12.13 0.41 16.58
N ILE A 61 -11.39 -0.23 17.49
CA ILE A 61 -10.74 -1.52 17.23
C ILE A 61 -10.40 -2.25 18.54
N GLY A 62 -10.39 -3.57 18.53
CA GLY A 62 -9.85 -4.37 19.65
C GLY A 62 -10.60 -4.16 20.96
N GLY A 63 -11.92 -3.89 20.89
CA GLY A 63 -12.76 -3.59 22.05
C GLY A 63 -12.64 -2.16 22.57
N LYS A 64 -11.89 -1.29 21.90
CA LYS A 64 -11.80 0.14 22.22
C LYS A 64 -12.80 0.96 21.42
N SER A 65 -13.38 1.96 22.06
CA SER A 65 -14.21 2.95 21.41
C SER A 65 -13.39 3.87 20.50
N PRO A 66 -14.01 4.52 19.50
CA PRO A 66 -13.35 5.50 18.63
C PRO A 66 -12.60 6.60 19.39
N ASN A 67 -13.15 7.07 20.52
CA ASN A 67 -12.53 8.12 21.32
C ASN A 67 -11.25 7.64 22.02
N GLU A 68 -11.24 6.44 22.60
CA GLU A 68 -10.03 5.87 23.20
C GLU A 68 -8.92 5.67 22.17
N VAL A 69 -9.27 5.18 20.97
CA VAL A 69 -8.32 4.99 19.87
C VAL A 69 -7.76 6.34 19.41
N ARG A 70 -8.61 7.37 19.30
CA ARG A 70 -8.20 8.72 18.90
C ARG A 70 -7.20 9.34 19.86
N GLU A 71 -7.43 9.25 21.17
CA GLU A 71 -6.48 9.75 22.16
C GLU A 71 -5.10 9.07 22.06
N ILE A 72 -5.07 7.77 21.75
CA ILE A 72 -3.82 7.04 21.54
C ILE A 72 -3.16 7.50 20.25
N TYR A 73 -3.91 7.54 19.14
CA TYR A 73 -3.42 7.99 17.84
C TYR A 73 -2.80 9.37 17.90
N GLU A 74 -3.47 10.36 18.50
CA GLU A 74 -2.96 11.74 18.62
C GLU A 74 -1.63 11.80 19.37
N LYS A 75 -1.47 10.99 20.43
CA LYS A 75 -0.19 10.89 21.15
C LYS A 75 0.90 10.29 20.27
N VAL A 76 0.63 9.18 19.59
CA VAL A 76 1.62 8.53 18.72
C VAL A 76 1.99 9.45 17.54
N GLU A 77 1.02 10.11 16.93
CA GLU A 77 1.24 11.04 15.82
C GLU A 77 2.07 12.25 16.27
N THR A 78 1.79 12.78 17.47
CA THR A 78 2.58 13.88 18.07
C THR A 78 4.03 13.46 18.28
N MET A 79 4.26 12.30 18.91
CA MET A 79 5.61 11.75 19.11
C MET A 79 6.34 11.58 17.78
N ALA A 80 5.66 11.08 16.75
CA ALA A 80 6.24 10.87 15.44
C ALA A 80 6.62 12.20 14.75
N LYS A 81 5.74 13.22 14.82
CA LYS A 81 5.99 14.57 14.29
C LYS A 81 7.16 15.25 15.01
N GLU A 82 7.26 15.10 16.33
CA GLU A 82 8.38 15.63 17.11
C GLU A 82 9.71 14.96 16.71
N ALA A 83 9.74 13.64 16.65
CA ALA A 83 10.93 12.90 16.22
C ALA A 83 11.36 13.25 14.78
N ASP A 84 10.42 13.42 13.84
CA ASP A 84 10.71 13.84 12.46
C ASP A 84 11.31 15.26 12.42
N ARG A 85 10.79 16.20 13.22
CA ARG A 85 11.34 17.56 13.34
C ARG A 85 12.74 17.55 13.94
N GLU A 86 12.96 16.79 15.00
CA GLU A 86 14.26 16.68 15.65
C GLU A 86 15.30 16.04 14.73
N ASN A 87 14.95 14.95 14.05
CA ASN A 87 15.82 14.29 13.08
C ASN A 87 16.22 15.23 11.94
N LYS A 88 15.28 16.02 11.41
CA LYS A 88 15.56 17.04 10.39
C LYS A 88 16.48 18.16 10.91
N LYS A 89 16.32 18.57 12.16
CA LYS A 89 17.13 19.62 12.79
C LYS A 89 18.56 19.16 13.09
N SER A 90 18.74 17.92 13.54
CA SER A 90 20.04 17.37 13.91
C SER A 90 20.75 16.66 12.75
N ASN A 91 20.07 16.46 11.62
CA ASN A 91 20.52 15.59 10.52
C ASN A 91 20.87 14.17 11.03
N SER A 92 20.06 13.65 11.94
CA SER A 92 20.25 12.33 12.55
C SER A 92 20.15 11.22 11.50
N PRO A 93 21.08 10.25 11.48
CA PRO A 93 20.96 9.06 10.64
C PRO A 93 20.04 7.99 11.26
N PHE A 94 19.57 8.20 12.50
CA PHE A 94 18.78 7.21 13.22
C PHE A 94 17.28 7.49 13.11
N ASP A 95 16.48 6.43 13.19
CA ASP A 95 15.03 6.50 13.28
C ASP A 95 14.57 6.26 14.72
N THR A 96 13.45 6.87 15.09
CA THR A 96 12.88 6.75 16.43
C THR A 96 11.79 5.69 16.42
N LEU A 97 11.98 4.59 17.17
CA LEU A 97 10.93 3.58 17.32
C LEU A 97 9.80 4.11 18.22
N LEU A 98 8.56 3.97 17.74
CA LEU A 98 7.38 4.33 18.51
C LEU A 98 7.00 3.19 19.47
N PRO A 99 6.32 3.49 20.60
CA PRO A 99 5.92 2.46 21.54
C PRO A 99 4.97 1.43 20.90
N ILE A 100 5.39 0.16 20.86
CA ILE A 100 4.55 -0.96 20.37
C ILE A 100 3.26 -1.05 21.17
N SER A 101 3.34 -0.77 22.48
CA SER A 101 2.17 -0.74 23.36
C SER A 101 1.12 0.29 22.93
N MET A 102 1.45 1.29 22.13
CA MET A 102 0.50 2.29 21.61
C MET A 102 0.14 2.02 20.16
N THR A 103 1.13 1.78 19.29
CA THR A 103 0.90 1.51 17.86
C THR A 103 0.04 0.26 17.64
N SER A 104 0.14 -0.74 18.51
CA SER A 104 -0.71 -1.93 18.45
C SER A 104 -2.19 -1.70 18.76
N GLN A 105 -2.52 -0.55 19.34
CA GLN A 105 -3.89 -0.17 19.71
C GLN A 105 -4.58 0.70 18.67
N ILE A 106 -3.89 1.05 17.57
CA ILE A 106 -4.41 1.93 16.50
C ILE A 106 -4.48 1.25 15.13
N GLY A 107 -4.54 -0.08 15.10
CA GLY A 107 -4.72 -0.85 13.86
C GLY A 107 -3.52 -1.67 13.41
N TYR A 108 -2.33 -1.45 13.99
CA TYR A 108 -1.13 -2.22 13.62
C TYR A 108 -0.95 -3.47 14.49
N PRO A 109 -0.49 -4.60 13.94
CA PRO A 109 -0.14 -5.77 14.73
C PRO A 109 1.05 -5.52 15.69
N ALA A 110 1.03 -6.12 16.88
CA ALA A 110 2.10 -5.96 17.88
C ALA A 110 3.46 -6.52 17.45
N ASN A 111 3.51 -7.37 16.43
CA ASN A 111 4.74 -7.89 15.82
C ASN A 111 5.28 -7.00 14.68
N THR A 112 4.66 -5.86 14.41
CA THR A 112 5.09 -4.90 13.39
C THR A 112 5.55 -3.60 14.07
N PRO A 113 6.81 -3.50 14.52
CA PRO A 113 7.32 -2.26 15.10
C PRO A 113 7.32 -1.14 14.04
N LEU A 114 6.91 0.05 14.46
CA LEU A 114 6.88 1.23 13.59
C LEU A 114 7.86 2.28 14.09
N SER A 115 8.65 2.79 13.16
CA SER A 115 9.40 4.01 13.39
C SER A 115 8.50 5.24 13.19
N ALA A 116 8.91 6.37 13.78
CA ALA A 116 8.25 7.66 13.64
C ALA A 116 8.07 8.04 12.17
N ARG A 117 9.14 7.93 11.38
CA ARG A 117 9.09 8.23 9.95
C ARG A 117 8.15 7.30 9.18
N ARG A 118 8.20 5.99 9.44
CA ARG A 118 7.34 5.02 8.77
C ARG A 118 5.86 5.28 9.11
N LEU A 119 5.54 5.56 10.37
CA LEU A 119 4.17 5.94 10.75
C LEU A 119 3.71 7.18 9.98
N LEU A 120 4.50 8.25 9.97
CA LEU A 120 4.10 9.47 9.26
C LEU A 120 3.89 9.22 7.76
N SER A 121 4.70 8.34 7.16
CA SER A 121 4.54 7.94 5.76
C SER A 121 3.25 7.14 5.53
N LEU A 122 2.91 6.23 6.44
CA LEU A 122 1.68 5.43 6.42
C LEU A 122 0.42 6.29 6.56
N VAL A 123 0.38 7.16 7.57
CA VAL A 123 -0.80 7.99 7.88
C VAL A 123 -0.92 9.20 6.98
N SER A 124 0.20 9.62 6.36
CA SER A 124 0.29 10.70 5.38
C SER A 124 -0.61 11.89 5.70
N PRO A 125 -0.32 12.66 6.78
CA PRO A 125 -1.23 13.69 7.28
C PRO A 125 -1.45 14.85 6.29
N GLU A 126 -0.58 14.99 5.28
CA GLU A 126 -0.69 15.98 4.21
C GLU A 126 -1.46 15.48 2.97
N SER A 127 -1.98 14.24 3.01
CA SER A 127 -2.78 13.62 1.94
C SER A 127 -4.23 14.11 1.96
N PRO A 128 -4.88 14.31 0.79
CA PRO A 128 -4.47 13.88 -0.55
C PRO A 128 -3.60 14.87 -1.34
N GLN A 129 -3.35 16.07 -0.82
CA GLN A 129 -2.63 17.10 -1.58
C GLN A 129 -1.16 16.73 -1.79
N SER A 130 -0.50 16.20 -0.76
CA SER A 130 0.90 15.76 -0.82
C SER A 130 1.08 14.43 -0.08
N PRO A 131 0.63 13.30 -0.66
CA PRO A 131 0.82 11.99 -0.04
C PRO A 131 2.31 11.69 0.17
N ARG A 132 2.62 11.00 1.27
CA ARG A 132 3.99 10.52 1.52
C ARG A 132 4.18 9.16 0.84
N GLU A 133 5.39 8.61 0.96
CA GLU A 133 5.88 7.50 0.15
C GLU A 133 5.01 6.25 0.17
N ASP A 134 4.35 5.96 1.29
CA ASP A 134 3.58 4.73 1.46
C ASP A 134 2.08 4.90 1.19
N ASP A 135 1.60 6.15 1.05
CA ASP A 135 0.22 6.44 0.68
C ASP A 135 0.02 6.37 -0.84
N LEU A 136 0.06 5.14 -1.34
CA LEU A 136 -0.05 4.83 -2.76
C LEU A 136 -1.48 4.43 -3.19
N PHE A 137 -2.32 4.10 -2.20
CA PHE A 137 -3.58 3.39 -2.43
C PHE A 137 -4.81 4.11 -1.86
N SER A 138 -4.67 5.32 -1.29
CA SER A 138 -5.84 6.05 -0.79
C SER A 138 -6.82 6.35 -1.92
N SER A 139 -8.11 6.18 -1.64
CA SER A 139 -9.17 6.30 -2.65
C SER A 139 -9.32 7.74 -3.18
N ASP A 140 -8.97 8.73 -2.37
CA ASP A 140 -9.07 10.17 -2.63
C ASP A 140 -7.85 10.76 -3.38
N LEU A 141 -6.81 9.98 -3.69
CA LEU A 141 -5.65 10.46 -4.45
C LEU A 141 -6.05 10.96 -5.85
N GLY A 142 -5.68 12.19 -6.18
CA GLY A 142 -5.98 12.78 -7.49
C GLY A 142 -5.28 12.07 -8.66
N HIS A 143 -5.77 12.31 -9.88
CA HIS A 143 -5.17 11.75 -11.10
C HIS A 143 -3.66 12.06 -11.21
N GLU A 144 -3.26 13.29 -10.94
CA GLU A 144 -1.85 13.73 -10.97
C GLU A 144 -0.95 12.93 -10.00
N GLN A 145 -1.46 12.56 -8.82
CA GLN A 145 -0.69 11.75 -7.86
C GLN A 145 -0.58 10.28 -8.31
N LEU A 146 -1.65 9.75 -8.92
CA LEU A 146 -1.62 8.40 -9.49
C LEU A 146 -0.71 8.31 -10.74
N GLU A 147 -0.62 9.36 -11.55
CA GLU A 147 0.31 9.41 -12.68
C GLU A 147 1.77 9.30 -12.22
N LYS A 148 2.11 9.88 -11.07
CA LYS A 148 3.45 9.80 -10.45
C LYS A 148 3.78 8.40 -9.92
N THR A 149 2.80 7.50 -9.83
CA THR A 149 2.93 6.14 -9.30
C THR A 149 2.52 5.10 -10.35
N PHE A 150 1.23 4.76 -10.45
CA PHE A 150 0.70 3.82 -11.43
C PHE A 150 1.06 4.20 -12.88
N GLY A 151 1.00 5.50 -13.23
CA GLY A 151 1.35 5.97 -14.57
C GLY A 151 2.84 5.82 -14.90
N MET A 152 3.71 5.76 -13.89
CA MET A 152 5.14 5.58 -14.10
C MET A 152 5.55 4.14 -14.42
N ILE A 153 4.68 3.15 -14.21
CA ILE A 153 4.99 1.73 -14.44
C ILE A 153 5.45 1.51 -15.89
N ARG A 154 4.73 2.08 -16.87
CA ARG A 154 5.11 2.06 -18.29
C ARG A 154 6.49 2.65 -18.52
N HIS A 155 6.71 3.85 -17.99
CA HIS A 155 7.91 4.64 -18.25
C HIS A 155 9.18 4.06 -17.61
N ARG A 156 9.06 3.28 -16.53
CA ARG A 156 10.22 2.61 -15.92
C ARG A 156 10.67 1.37 -16.68
N GLY A 157 9.80 0.75 -17.47
CA GLY A 157 10.15 -0.44 -18.25
C GLY A 157 10.57 -1.63 -17.39
N LEU A 158 10.06 -1.72 -16.17
CA LEU A 158 10.40 -2.77 -15.18
C LEU A 158 9.39 -3.92 -15.14
N LEU A 159 8.35 -3.85 -15.96
CA LEU A 159 7.33 -4.88 -16.09
C LEU A 159 7.17 -5.20 -17.58
N LYS A 160 7.46 -6.46 -17.95
CA LYS A 160 7.40 -6.92 -19.34
C LYS A 160 5.97 -7.18 -19.79
N ASN A 161 5.17 -7.85 -18.95
CA ASN A 161 3.79 -8.21 -19.29
C ASN A 161 2.80 -7.41 -18.44
N LYS A 162 2.13 -8.08 -17.48
CA LYS A 162 0.91 -7.58 -16.86
C LYS A 162 1.04 -7.36 -15.35
N LEU A 163 0.26 -6.40 -14.86
CA LEU A 163 0.01 -6.16 -13.44
C LEU A 163 -1.37 -6.72 -13.06
N LEU A 164 -1.39 -7.70 -12.17
CA LEU A 164 -2.60 -8.27 -11.57
C LEU A 164 -2.87 -7.60 -10.22
N VAL A 165 -4.09 -7.09 -10.03
CA VAL A 165 -4.55 -6.54 -8.74
C VAL A 165 -5.78 -7.29 -8.25
N LEU A 166 -5.64 -7.90 -7.07
CA LEU A 166 -6.68 -8.71 -6.42
C LEU A 166 -7.13 -8.01 -5.13
N TYR A 167 -8.26 -7.32 -5.19
CA TYR A 167 -8.80 -6.58 -4.06
C TYR A 167 -9.74 -7.46 -3.22
N SER A 168 -9.76 -7.29 -1.90
CA SER A 168 -10.61 -8.08 -1.01
C SER A 168 -12.01 -7.45 -0.84
N GLY A 169 -13.06 -8.18 -1.21
CA GLY A 169 -14.44 -7.65 -1.25
C GLY A 169 -15.02 -7.33 0.14
N ALA A 170 -14.75 -8.18 1.13
CA ALA A 170 -15.13 -7.99 2.53
C ALA A 170 -13.93 -7.59 3.41
N ASP A 171 -12.98 -6.85 2.84
CA ASP A 171 -11.82 -6.36 3.59
C ASP A 171 -12.24 -5.41 4.72
N GLN A 172 -12.03 -5.85 5.95
CA GLN A 172 -12.41 -5.15 7.17
C GLN A 172 -11.54 -3.92 7.48
N ALA A 173 -10.40 -3.76 6.80
CA ALA A 173 -9.52 -2.61 6.97
C ALA A 173 -9.84 -1.50 5.96
N VAL A 174 -10.77 -1.72 5.02
CA VAL A 174 -11.16 -0.73 4.03
C VAL A 174 -12.47 -0.06 4.46
N PRO A 175 -12.50 1.27 4.60
CA PRO A 175 -13.71 1.95 5.02
C PRO A 175 -14.89 1.80 4.03
N ASP A 176 -16.11 1.81 4.56
CA ASP A 176 -17.33 1.59 3.78
C ASP A 176 -17.62 2.67 2.72
N TRP A 177 -17.04 3.88 2.87
CA TRP A 177 -17.17 4.93 1.87
C TRP A 177 -16.36 4.67 0.59
N VAL A 178 -15.42 3.71 0.62
CA VAL A 178 -14.54 3.41 -0.51
C VAL A 178 -15.26 2.50 -1.51
N ASP A 179 -15.55 3.04 -2.68
CA ASP A 179 -16.03 2.27 -3.83
C ASP A 179 -14.86 1.52 -4.49
N LYS A 180 -14.68 0.25 -4.09
CA LYS A 180 -13.56 -0.61 -4.52
C LYS A 180 -13.50 -0.81 -6.03
N GLU A 181 -14.64 -0.94 -6.70
CA GLU A 181 -14.70 -1.13 -8.16
C GLU A 181 -14.31 0.15 -8.90
N LYS A 182 -14.82 1.31 -8.47
CA LYS A 182 -14.38 2.61 -9.03
C LYS A 182 -12.90 2.86 -8.77
N LEU A 183 -12.38 2.47 -7.60
CA LEU A 183 -10.97 2.60 -7.27
C LEU A 183 -10.09 1.77 -8.20
N LEU A 184 -10.42 0.49 -8.42
CA LEU A 184 -9.70 -0.37 -9.36
C LEU A 184 -9.78 0.16 -10.80
N LEU A 185 -10.94 0.66 -11.22
CA LEU A 185 -11.09 1.28 -12.55
C LEU A 185 -10.19 2.51 -12.71
N LYS A 186 -10.10 3.36 -11.68
CA LYS A 186 -9.22 4.52 -11.65
C LYS A 186 -7.76 4.13 -11.78
N TRP A 187 -7.29 3.14 -11.01
CA TRP A 187 -5.92 2.64 -11.11
C TRP A 187 -5.62 2.02 -12.46
N ARG A 188 -6.53 1.20 -12.99
CA ARG A 188 -6.42 0.63 -14.34
C ARG A 188 -6.25 1.72 -15.38
N ASN A 189 -7.13 2.73 -15.39
CA ASN A 189 -7.08 3.79 -16.39
C ASN A 189 -5.75 4.55 -16.35
N VAL A 190 -5.21 4.84 -15.16
CA VAL A 190 -3.92 5.51 -15.04
C VAL A 190 -2.78 4.59 -15.49
N THR A 191 -2.79 3.32 -15.07
CA THR A 191 -1.77 2.31 -15.44
C THR A 191 -1.72 2.07 -16.95
N ASP A 192 -2.88 2.00 -17.60
CA ASP A 192 -3.02 1.77 -19.03
C ASP A 192 -2.91 3.07 -19.85
N HIS A 193 -2.67 4.23 -19.22
CA HIS A 193 -2.67 5.55 -19.85
C HIS A 193 -3.94 5.78 -20.69
N ASN A 194 -5.10 5.58 -20.06
CA ASN A 194 -6.44 5.66 -20.67
C ASN A 194 -6.61 4.80 -21.92
N GLY A 195 -5.94 3.64 -21.96
CA GLY A 195 -6.05 2.65 -23.04
C GLY A 195 -4.98 2.75 -24.13
N GLU A 196 -4.01 3.67 -24.01
CA GLU A 196 -2.83 3.70 -24.89
C GLU A 196 -1.96 2.45 -24.75
N THR A 197 -2.02 1.80 -23.58
CA THR A 197 -1.29 0.57 -23.28
C THR A 197 -2.21 -0.45 -22.62
N GLN A 198 -1.72 -1.68 -22.50
CA GLN A 198 -2.41 -2.75 -21.79
C GLN A 198 -1.46 -3.37 -20.78
N ILE A 199 -1.16 -2.65 -19.71
CA ILE A 199 -0.30 -3.13 -18.62
C ILE A 199 -1.16 -3.82 -17.55
N TRP A 200 -2.36 -3.33 -17.30
CA TRP A 200 -3.30 -3.93 -16.36
C TRP A 200 -3.82 -5.28 -16.87
N ASP A 201 -3.84 -6.31 -16.02
CA ASP A 201 -4.53 -7.56 -16.33
C ASP A 201 -6.05 -7.37 -16.16
N GLN A 202 -6.76 -7.24 -17.28
CA GLN A 202 -8.21 -7.02 -17.29
C GLN A 202 -9.03 -8.29 -17.02
N HIS A 203 -8.44 -9.47 -17.21
CA HIS A 203 -9.14 -10.75 -17.14
C HIS A 203 -9.19 -11.29 -15.71
N HIS A 204 -8.10 -11.13 -14.98
CA HIS A 204 -7.90 -11.73 -13.66
C HIS A 204 -8.03 -10.71 -12.52
N SER A 205 -7.70 -9.43 -12.76
CA SER A 205 -7.82 -8.39 -11.72
C SER A 205 -9.27 -8.12 -11.36
N GLY A 206 -9.49 -7.69 -10.13
CA GLY A 206 -10.82 -7.33 -9.65
C GLY A 206 -10.98 -7.53 -8.16
N VAL A 207 -12.21 -7.35 -7.70
CA VAL A 207 -12.62 -7.63 -6.32
C VAL A 207 -12.93 -9.13 -6.19
N ILE A 208 -12.37 -9.76 -5.16
CA ILE A 208 -12.67 -11.14 -4.76
C ILE A 208 -13.86 -11.09 -3.78
N PRO A 209 -15.05 -11.59 -4.17
CA PRO A 209 -16.24 -11.53 -3.32
C PRO A 209 -16.04 -12.25 -1.99
N GLY A 210 -16.47 -11.64 -0.89
CA GLY A 210 -16.39 -12.22 0.45
C GLY A 210 -14.98 -12.38 1.04
N ALA A 211 -13.93 -12.01 0.30
CA ALA A 211 -12.56 -12.06 0.82
C ALA A 211 -12.35 -11.00 1.91
N SER A 212 -11.92 -11.44 3.09
CA SER A 212 -11.29 -10.62 4.12
C SER A 212 -9.89 -10.18 3.69
N HIS A 213 -9.25 -9.30 4.47
CA HIS A 213 -7.92 -8.77 4.14
C HIS A 213 -6.87 -9.86 3.86
N ALA A 214 -6.75 -10.82 4.79
CA ALA A 214 -5.73 -11.87 4.77
C ALA A 214 -6.28 -13.26 4.46
N LEU A 215 -7.60 -13.38 4.21
CA LEU A 215 -8.27 -14.64 3.89
C LEU A 215 -7.99 -15.77 4.90
N SER A 216 -7.80 -15.41 6.17
CA SER A 216 -7.26 -16.31 7.20
C SER A 216 -8.32 -17.16 7.90
N ASN A 217 -9.57 -16.71 7.92
CA ASN A 217 -10.65 -17.36 8.66
C ASN A 217 -11.19 -18.61 7.93
N ASP A 218 -11.97 -19.44 8.63
CA ASP A 218 -12.56 -20.66 8.07
C ASP A 218 -13.58 -20.39 6.95
N ASP A 219 -14.33 -19.29 7.07
CA ASP A 219 -15.30 -18.82 6.07
C ASP A 219 -14.65 -18.37 4.75
N GLN A 220 -13.30 -18.27 4.71
CA GLN A 220 -12.54 -17.81 3.55
C GLN A 220 -12.20 -18.94 2.56
N ALA A 221 -12.76 -20.14 2.71
CA ALA A 221 -12.47 -21.27 1.82
C ALA A 221 -12.76 -20.96 0.34
N GLU A 222 -13.93 -20.40 0.02
CA GLU A 222 -14.29 -20.02 -1.35
C GLU A 222 -13.49 -18.79 -1.86
N PRO A 223 -13.35 -17.70 -1.08
CA PRO A 223 -12.44 -16.61 -1.43
C PRO A 223 -11.01 -17.05 -1.74
N ARG A 224 -10.43 -17.98 -0.97
CA ARG A 224 -9.10 -18.55 -1.22
C ARG A 224 -9.04 -19.31 -2.54
N LYS A 225 -10.09 -20.09 -2.87
CA LYS A 225 -10.17 -20.79 -4.16
C LYS A 225 -10.21 -19.80 -5.32
N ASP A 226 -11.00 -18.72 -5.22
CA ASP A 226 -11.06 -17.69 -6.28
C ASP A 226 -9.71 -16.97 -6.44
N LEU A 227 -9.07 -16.59 -5.34
CA LEU A 227 -7.72 -16.00 -5.34
C LEU A 227 -6.73 -16.92 -6.08
N VAL A 228 -6.64 -18.18 -5.67
CA VAL A 228 -5.70 -19.15 -6.27
C VAL A 228 -6.02 -19.39 -7.74
N ARG A 229 -7.29 -19.51 -8.11
CA ARG A 229 -7.72 -19.67 -9.51
C ARG A 229 -7.25 -18.50 -10.38
N ARG A 230 -7.43 -17.26 -9.93
CA ARG A 230 -7.00 -16.06 -10.67
C ARG A 230 -5.48 -15.96 -10.79
N VAL A 231 -4.75 -16.28 -9.71
CA VAL A 231 -3.29 -16.32 -9.73
C VAL A 231 -2.77 -17.38 -10.70
N LEU A 232 -3.30 -18.60 -10.66
CA LEU A 232 -2.90 -19.67 -11.58
C LEU A 232 -3.26 -19.35 -13.02
N GLY A 233 -4.43 -18.74 -13.28
CA GLY A 233 -4.81 -18.26 -14.61
C GLY A 233 -3.83 -17.23 -15.16
N PHE A 234 -3.48 -16.23 -14.34
CA PHE A 234 -2.48 -15.23 -14.67
C PHE A 234 -1.11 -15.84 -14.99
N LEU A 235 -0.61 -16.74 -14.15
CA LEU A 235 0.69 -17.40 -14.37
C LEU A 235 0.67 -18.27 -15.63
N HIS A 236 -0.41 -19.01 -15.87
CA HIS A 236 -0.55 -19.83 -17.06
C HIS A 236 -0.56 -19.01 -18.36
N ASP A 237 -1.14 -17.81 -18.33
CA ASP A 237 -1.11 -16.91 -19.49
C ASP A 237 0.27 -16.27 -19.69
N LEU A 238 1.03 -16.01 -18.63
CA LEU A 238 2.42 -15.55 -18.73
C LEU A 238 3.36 -16.59 -19.38
N GLU A 239 3.14 -17.88 -19.14
CA GLU A 239 3.96 -18.96 -19.71
C GLU A 239 3.78 -19.13 -21.24
N LYS A 240 2.72 -18.55 -21.81
CA LYS A 240 2.41 -18.64 -23.25
C LYS A 240 3.03 -17.51 -24.09
N VAL A 241 3.68 -16.53 -23.45
CA VAL A 241 4.17 -15.28 -24.09
C VAL A 241 5.69 -15.32 -24.34
#